data_AF-A0A0V7ZSK8-F1
#
_entry.id   AF-A0A0V7ZSK8-F1
#
_cell.length_a   1.000
_cell.length_b   1.000
_cell.length_c   1.000
_cell.angle_alpha   90.00
_cell.angle_beta   90.00
_cell.angle_gamma   90.00
#
_symmetry.space_group_name_H-M   'P 1'
#
loop_
_entity.id
_entity.type
_entity.pdbx_description
1 polymer ?
#
loop_
_entity_poly.entity_id
_entity_poly.type
_entity_poly.pdbx_seq_one_letter_code
_entity_poly.pdbx_strand_id
1 'polypeptide(L)'
;MESIYNFLQISNLIATSGQPTEEQFSAVKNSGYQVVINLGLISSSRALSNEKQLVHSLGMEYIHIPVVWDKPEITEFSQFASVMQVNSDKKVFVHCIANKRVSAFMYLFRYLCQGMTPEDIEKDLHKIWIPNDIWQQFIGEVIAKYS
;
A
#
# COMPACT_ATOMS: atom_id res chain seq x y z
N MET A 1 -11.85 -11.59 -0.14
CA MET A 1 -10.83 -10.56 0.15
C MET A 1 -11.01 -9.92 1.52
N GLU A 2 -12.25 -9.74 2.01
CA GLU A 2 -12.50 -9.08 3.31
C GLU A 2 -11.87 -9.76 4.52
N SER A 3 -11.54 -11.06 4.42
CA SER A 3 -10.80 -11.81 5.45
C SER A 3 -9.30 -11.55 5.46
N ILE A 4 -8.75 -10.78 4.50
CA ILE A 4 -7.34 -10.40 4.51
C ILE A 4 -7.13 -9.42 5.66
N TYR A 5 -6.05 -9.61 6.43
CA TYR A 5 -5.78 -8.81 7.62
C TYR A 5 -5.73 -7.31 7.29
N ASN A 6 -6.45 -6.49 8.06
CA ASN A 6 -6.56 -5.04 7.86
C ASN A 6 -6.92 -4.64 6.41
N PHE A 7 -7.74 -5.45 5.72
CA PHE A 7 -8.22 -5.12 4.38
C PHE A 7 -9.08 -3.85 4.38
N LEU A 8 -8.84 -2.97 3.42
CA LEU A 8 -9.67 -1.79 3.17
C LEU A 8 -9.75 -1.52 1.66
N GLN A 9 -10.98 -1.52 1.13
CA GLN A 9 -11.27 -1.11 -0.23
C GLN A 9 -11.31 0.43 -0.28
N ILE A 10 -10.43 1.05 -1.07
CA ILE A 10 -10.32 2.52 -1.19
C ILE A 10 -11.21 3.05 -2.32
N SER A 11 -11.26 2.35 -3.44
CA SER A 11 -12.10 2.67 -4.60
C SER A 11 -12.37 1.42 -5.42
N ASN A 12 -13.11 1.50 -6.54
CA ASN A 12 -13.30 0.34 -7.42
C ASN A 12 -11.98 -0.21 -8.00
N LEU A 13 -10.93 0.61 -8.07
CA LEU A 13 -9.64 0.24 -8.64
C LEU A 13 -8.56 -0.07 -7.59
N ILE A 14 -8.71 0.41 -6.35
CA ILE A 14 -7.65 0.33 -5.34
C ILE A 14 -8.16 -0.36 -4.08
N ALA A 15 -7.45 -1.38 -3.63
CA ALA A 15 -7.58 -1.93 -2.28
C ALA A 15 -6.23 -2.01 -1.58
N THR A 16 -6.30 -1.99 -0.25
CA THR A 16 -5.15 -2.02 0.64
C THR A 16 -5.29 -3.13 1.67
N SER A 17 -4.17 -3.67 2.18
CA SER A 17 -4.23 -4.66 3.26
C SER A 17 -2.90 -4.85 4.01
N GLY A 18 -2.95 -5.65 5.07
CA GLY A 18 -1.80 -6.34 5.63
C GLY A 18 -1.38 -7.53 4.76
N GLN A 19 -0.56 -8.42 5.29
CA GLN A 19 0.05 -9.48 4.49
C GLN A 19 -0.99 -10.52 4.05
N PRO A 20 -1.22 -10.73 2.75
CA PRO A 20 -2.05 -11.83 2.28
C PRO A 20 -1.33 -13.17 2.41
N THR A 21 -2.09 -14.23 2.66
CA THR A 21 -1.63 -15.62 2.50
C THR A 21 -1.60 -16.03 1.02
N GLU A 22 -1.05 -17.22 0.73
CA GLU A 22 -1.01 -17.74 -0.64
C GLU A 22 -2.41 -17.90 -1.26
N GLU A 23 -3.35 -18.44 -0.48
CA GLU A 23 -4.75 -18.62 -0.90
C GLU A 23 -5.44 -17.27 -1.09
N GLN A 24 -5.09 -16.28 -0.26
CA GLN A 24 -5.67 -14.94 -0.35
C GLN A 24 -5.20 -14.19 -1.60
N PHE A 25 -3.97 -14.41 -2.08
CA PHE A 25 -3.54 -13.87 -3.38
C PHE A 25 -4.37 -14.43 -4.55
N SER A 26 -4.85 -15.67 -4.46
CA SER A 26 -5.79 -16.21 -5.45
C SER A 26 -7.12 -15.46 -5.42
N ALA A 27 -7.62 -15.10 -4.23
CA ALA A 27 -8.81 -14.26 -4.10
C ALA A 27 -8.61 -12.84 -4.64
N VAL A 28 -7.41 -12.27 -4.47
CA VAL A 28 -7.01 -10.98 -5.08
C VAL A 28 -7.07 -11.07 -6.60
N LYS A 29 -6.45 -12.11 -7.20
CA LYS A 29 -6.53 -12.33 -8.66
C LYS A 29 -7.97 -12.48 -9.15
N ASN A 30 -8.77 -13.33 -8.49
CA ASN A 30 -10.16 -13.58 -8.87
C ASN A 30 -11.05 -12.33 -8.75
N SER A 31 -10.65 -11.35 -7.95
CA SER A 31 -11.32 -10.05 -7.83
C SER A 31 -10.88 -9.03 -8.90
N GLY A 32 -10.08 -9.46 -9.87
CA GLY A 32 -9.67 -8.69 -11.05
C GLY A 32 -8.48 -7.76 -10.83
N TYR A 33 -7.76 -7.89 -9.70
CA TYR A 33 -6.53 -7.12 -9.49
C TYR A 33 -5.44 -7.58 -10.46
N GLN A 34 -4.70 -6.61 -10.98
CA GLN A 34 -3.71 -6.79 -12.03
C GLN A 34 -2.29 -6.52 -11.52
N VAL A 35 -2.15 -5.60 -10.56
CA VAL A 35 -0.87 -5.17 -10.01
C VAL A 35 -0.89 -5.33 -8.50
N VAL A 36 0.14 -5.96 -7.96
CA VAL A 36 0.39 -6.05 -6.51
C VAL A 36 1.60 -5.18 -6.16
N ILE A 37 1.42 -4.25 -5.23
CA ILE A 37 2.50 -3.41 -4.70
C ILE A 37 2.75 -3.79 -3.24
N ASN A 38 3.93 -4.32 -2.93
CA ASN A 38 4.32 -4.68 -1.57
C ASN A 38 5.25 -3.60 -0.98
N LEU A 39 4.86 -3.02 0.17
CA LEU A 39 5.68 -2.07 0.94
C LEU A 39 6.37 -2.72 2.16
N GLY A 40 6.12 -4.00 2.41
CA GLY A 40 6.68 -4.77 3.51
C GLY A 40 8.14 -5.19 3.28
N LEU A 41 8.82 -5.51 4.38
CA LEU A 41 10.15 -6.13 4.33
C LEU A 41 9.99 -7.65 4.25
N ILE A 42 10.73 -8.27 3.32
CA ILE A 42 10.77 -9.73 3.13
C ILE A 42 11.33 -10.44 4.37
N SER A 43 12.13 -9.75 5.20
CA SER A 43 12.69 -10.28 6.45
C SER A 43 11.67 -10.42 7.60
N SER A 44 10.43 -9.95 7.42
CA SER A 44 9.37 -10.14 8.41
C SER A 44 9.01 -11.62 8.53
N SER A 45 8.82 -12.12 9.75
CA SER A 45 8.38 -13.51 9.98
C SER A 45 7.02 -13.85 9.38
N ARG A 46 6.23 -12.83 9.01
CA ARG A 46 4.94 -12.98 8.36
C ARG A 46 5.02 -12.88 6.84
N ALA A 47 6.14 -12.41 6.28
CA ALA A 47 6.28 -12.25 4.83
C ALA A 47 6.38 -13.61 4.14
N LEU A 48 5.83 -13.69 2.92
CA LEU A 48 5.99 -14.86 2.07
C LEU A 48 7.34 -14.78 1.34
N SER A 49 8.20 -15.77 1.52
CA SER A 49 9.54 -15.79 0.90
C SER A 49 9.50 -15.89 -0.62
N ASN A 50 8.42 -16.45 -1.17
CA ASN A 50 8.16 -16.69 -2.59
C ASN A 50 7.10 -15.74 -3.18
N GLU A 51 6.78 -14.62 -2.51
CA GLU A 51 5.63 -13.77 -2.87
C GLU A 51 5.66 -13.31 -4.33
N LYS A 52 6.83 -12.86 -4.81
CA LYS A 52 7.00 -12.43 -6.20
C LYS A 52 6.66 -13.56 -7.19
N GLN A 53 7.19 -14.75 -6.93
CA GLN A 53 6.95 -15.92 -7.77
C GLN A 53 5.46 -16.31 -7.75
N LEU A 54 4.84 -16.30 -6.57
CA LEU A 54 3.42 -16.59 -6.40
C LEU A 54 2.55 -15.60 -7.19
N VAL A 55 2.75 -14.30 -6.99
CA VAL A 55 1.97 -13.25 -7.66
C VAL A 55 2.11 -13.34 -9.18
N HIS A 56 3.34 -13.56 -9.67
CA HIS A 56 3.58 -13.79 -11.10
C HIS A 56 2.90 -15.06 -11.62
N SER A 57 2.92 -16.16 -10.86
CA SER A 57 2.28 -17.42 -11.26
C SER A 57 0.76 -17.30 -11.41
N LEU A 58 0.15 -16.35 -10.68
CA LEU A 58 -1.26 -15.99 -10.78
C LEU A 58 -1.55 -14.99 -11.91
N GLY A 59 -0.54 -14.60 -12.69
CA GLY A 59 -0.68 -13.67 -13.81
C GLY A 59 -1.00 -12.24 -13.36
N MET A 60 -0.37 -11.78 -12.27
CA MET A 60 -0.38 -10.39 -11.82
C MET A 60 1.04 -9.81 -11.88
N GLU A 61 1.15 -8.51 -12.11
CA GLU A 61 2.41 -7.78 -11.99
C GLU A 61 2.77 -7.61 -10.51
N TYR A 62 4.04 -7.75 -10.16
CA TYR A 62 4.55 -7.57 -8.80
C TYR A 62 5.57 -6.45 -8.73
N ILE A 63 5.32 -5.48 -7.86
CA ILE A 63 6.21 -4.34 -7.60
C ILE A 63 6.53 -4.31 -6.12
N HIS A 64 7.82 -4.27 -5.78
CA HIS A 64 8.29 -4.23 -4.40
C HIS A 64 9.00 -2.91 -4.11
N ILE A 65 8.51 -2.19 -3.10
CA ILE A 65 9.09 -0.93 -2.62
C ILE A 65 9.30 -1.10 -1.11
N PRO A 66 10.39 -1.74 -0.68
CA PRO A 66 10.58 -2.08 0.73
C PRO A 66 10.73 -0.82 1.60
N VAL A 67 9.81 -0.62 2.55
CA VAL A 67 9.86 0.53 3.47
C VAL A 67 10.27 0.07 4.87
N VAL A 68 11.39 0.58 5.38
CA VAL A 68 11.84 0.32 6.76
C VAL A 68 10.89 1.01 7.73
N TRP A 69 10.38 0.27 8.72
CA TRP A 69 9.31 0.77 9.59
C TRP A 69 9.71 2.02 10.39
N ASP A 70 10.91 2.00 10.96
CA ASP A 70 11.43 3.07 11.81
C ASP A 70 12.17 4.17 11.03
N LYS A 71 12.24 4.03 9.69
CA LYS A 71 12.95 4.97 8.81
C LYS A 71 12.30 5.01 7.43
N PRO A 72 11.03 5.46 7.32
CA PRO A 72 10.42 5.71 6.00
C PRO A 72 11.13 6.86 5.30
N GLU A 73 11.38 6.73 4.00
CA GLU A 73 12.12 7.72 3.21
C GLU A 73 11.23 8.37 2.13
N ILE A 74 11.47 9.66 1.90
CA ILE A 74 10.72 10.45 0.91
C ILE A 74 10.86 9.85 -0.51
N THR A 75 12.02 9.29 -0.82
CA THR A 75 12.32 8.62 -2.10
C THR A 75 11.42 7.40 -2.34
N GLU A 76 11.11 6.65 -1.28
CA GLU A 76 10.18 5.50 -1.35
C GLU A 76 8.76 5.99 -1.67
N PHE A 77 8.34 7.11 -1.08
CA PHE A 77 7.07 7.75 -1.45
C PHE A 77 7.06 8.23 -2.91
N SER A 78 8.13 8.87 -3.37
CA SER A 78 8.24 9.31 -4.77
C SER A 78 8.07 8.13 -5.75
N GLN A 79 8.75 7.02 -5.45
CA GLN A 79 8.64 5.79 -6.24
C GLN A 79 7.22 5.22 -6.19
N PHE A 80 6.62 5.16 -5.00
CA PHE A 80 5.26 4.69 -4.82
C PHE A 80 4.25 5.52 -5.63
N ALA A 81 4.32 6.85 -5.52
CA ALA A 81 3.44 7.75 -6.25
C ALA A 81 3.57 7.58 -7.77
N SER A 82 4.80 7.46 -8.29
CA SER A 82 5.05 7.19 -9.70
C SER A 82 4.44 5.86 -10.16
N VAL A 83 4.63 4.79 -9.38
CA VAL A 83 4.06 3.47 -9.69
C VAL A 83 2.52 3.52 -9.70
N MET A 84 1.91 4.21 -8.74
CA MET A 84 0.46 4.36 -8.68
C MET A 84 -0.08 5.17 -9.88
N GLN A 85 0.62 6.23 -10.30
CA GLN A 85 0.22 7.02 -11.48
C GLN A 85 0.33 6.24 -12.79
N VAL A 86 1.43 5.49 -12.97
CA VAL A 86 1.65 4.64 -14.16
C VAL A 86 0.59 3.55 -14.30
N ASN A 87 0.01 3.08 -13.18
CA ASN A 87 -1.01 2.03 -13.17
C ASN A 87 -2.42 2.58 -12.86
N SER A 88 -2.68 3.85 -13.17
CA SER A 88 -3.96 4.52 -12.86
C SER A 88 -5.16 3.94 -13.61
N ASP A 89 -4.93 3.23 -14.72
CA ASP A 89 -5.94 2.52 -15.52
C ASP A 89 -6.12 1.04 -15.11
N LYS A 90 -5.31 0.54 -14.16
CA LYS A 90 -5.36 -0.84 -13.69
C LYS A 90 -5.98 -0.94 -12.29
N LYS A 91 -6.42 -2.16 -11.95
CA LYS A 91 -6.87 -2.49 -10.60
C LYS A 91 -5.65 -2.90 -9.75
N VAL A 92 -5.31 -2.08 -8.75
CA VAL A 92 -4.07 -2.15 -7.97
C VAL A 92 -4.36 -2.59 -6.53
N PHE A 93 -3.63 -3.60 -6.08
CA PHE A 93 -3.68 -4.12 -4.72
C PHE A 93 -2.38 -3.75 -4.00
N VAL A 94 -2.46 -2.91 -2.97
CA VAL A 94 -1.28 -2.46 -2.21
C VAL A 94 -1.27 -3.12 -0.84
N HIS A 95 -0.17 -3.72 -0.41
CA HIS A 95 -0.10 -4.29 0.92
C HIS A 95 1.26 -4.09 1.59
N CYS A 96 1.27 -4.31 2.90
CA CYS A 96 2.49 -4.53 3.66
C CYS A 96 2.20 -5.61 4.71
N ILE A 97 2.84 -5.56 5.88
CA ILE A 97 2.57 -6.54 6.93
C ILE A 97 1.22 -6.31 7.64
N ALA A 98 0.86 -5.05 7.90
CA ALA A 98 -0.29 -4.69 8.74
C ALA A 98 -1.14 -3.54 8.19
N ASN A 99 -1.00 -3.22 6.91
CA ASN A 99 -1.59 -2.06 6.24
C ASN A 99 -1.16 -0.67 6.76
N LYS A 100 -0.31 -0.57 7.79
CA LYS A 100 0.08 0.71 8.39
C LYS A 100 0.94 1.60 7.45
N ARG A 101 1.96 1.03 6.82
CA ARG A 101 2.81 1.74 5.83
C ARG A 101 1.95 2.19 4.65
N VAL A 102 1.12 1.28 4.18
CA VAL A 102 0.28 1.47 2.99
C VAL A 102 -0.77 2.54 3.23
N SER A 103 -1.45 2.54 4.38
CA SER A 103 -2.44 3.57 4.68
C SER A 103 -1.82 4.97 4.75
N ALA A 104 -0.61 5.10 5.31
CA ALA A 104 0.12 6.37 5.31
C ALA A 104 0.56 6.82 3.90
N PHE A 105 1.08 5.90 3.08
CA PHE A 105 1.47 6.18 1.70
C PHE A 105 0.25 6.52 0.82
N MET A 106 -0.88 5.83 1.01
CA MET A 106 -2.13 6.14 0.32
C MET A 106 -2.73 7.47 0.75
N TYR A 107 -2.63 7.84 2.03
CA TYR A 107 -3.01 9.17 2.50
C TYR A 107 -2.23 10.25 1.74
N LEU A 108 -0.89 10.15 1.71
CA LEU A 108 -0.02 11.08 1.00
C LEU A 108 -0.32 11.13 -0.50
N PHE A 109 -0.52 9.97 -1.14
CA PHE A 109 -0.81 9.89 -2.57
C PHE A 109 -2.16 10.55 -2.92
N ARG A 110 -3.21 10.28 -2.15
CA ARG A 110 -4.54 10.86 -2.41
C ARG A 110 -4.56 12.37 -2.14
N TYR A 111 -3.82 12.82 -1.13
CA TYR A 111 -3.67 14.24 -0.84
C TYR A 111 -2.90 14.97 -1.94
N LEU A 112 -1.66 14.55 -2.22
CA LEU A 112 -0.73 15.28 -3.09
C LEU A 112 -0.96 15.05 -4.58
N CYS A 113 -1.37 13.84 -4.98
CA CYS A 113 -1.49 13.46 -6.38
C CYS A 113 -2.93 13.47 -6.91
N GLN A 114 -3.93 13.29 -6.04
CA GLN A 114 -5.35 13.31 -6.43
C GLN A 114 -6.10 14.56 -5.95
N GLY A 115 -5.46 15.43 -5.17
CA GLY A 115 -6.06 16.67 -4.67
C GLY A 115 -7.26 16.44 -3.75
N MET A 116 -7.35 15.28 -3.10
CA MET A 116 -8.44 14.98 -2.18
C MET A 116 -8.31 15.78 -0.88
N THR A 117 -9.44 16.15 -0.29
CA THR A 117 -9.46 16.86 0.99
C THR A 117 -9.09 15.92 2.15
N PRO A 118 -8.42 16.44 3.20
CA PRO A 118 -7.98 15.63 4.35
C PRO A 118 -9.08 14.83 5.05
N GLU A 119 -10.31 15.37 5.12
CA GLU A 119 -11.38 14.80 5.96
C GLU A 119 -11.72 13.35 5.64
N ASP A 120 -11.76 12.96 4.36
CA ASP A 120 -12.12 11.59 3.99
C ASP A 120 -10.91 10.66 3.93
N ILE A 121 -9.73 11.17 3.55
CA ILE A 121 -8.51 10.38 3.50
C ILE A 121 -7.95 10.07 4.89
N GLU A 122 -8.14 10.96 5.86
CA GLU A 122 -7.73 10.77 7.25
C GLU A 122 -8.58 9.71 7.95
N LYS A 123 -9.90 9.65 7.66
CA LYS A 123 -10.77 8.58 8.16
C LYS A 123 -10.28 7.20 7.72
N ASP A 124 -9.86 7.04 6.47
CA ASP A 124 -9.35 5.76 5.96
C ASP A 124 -8.03 5.36 6.62
N LEU A 125 -7.13 6.32 6.87
CA LEU A 125 -5.91 6.09 7.63
C LEU A 125 -6.23 5.62 9.06
N HIS A 126 -7.12 6.34 9.75
CA HIS A 126 -7.50 6.08 11.14
C HIS A 126 -8.30 4.79 11.35
N LYS A 127 -9.01 4.29 10.33
CA LYS A 127 -9.59 2.92 10.35
C LYS A 127 -8.51 1.84 10.55
N ILE A 128 -7.31 2.08 10.02
CA ILE A 128 -6.19 1.14 10.14
C ILE A 128 -5.41 1.40 11.43
N TRP A 129 -5.03 2.66 11.67
CA TRP A 129 -4.28 3.07 12.84
C TRP A 129 -4.12 4.59 12.93
N ILE A 130 -3.75 5.09 14.11
CA ILE A 130 -3.28 6.46 14.29
C ILE A 130 -1.75 6.45 14.16
N PRO A 131 -1.16 7.21 13.21
CA PRO A 131 0.29 7.29 13.05
C PRO A 131 1.01 7.66 14.34
N ASN A 132 2.14 6.99 14.62
CA ASN A 132 3.03 7.39 15.71
C ASN A 132 3.97 8.53 15.25
N ASP A 133 4.80 9.04 16.16
CA ASP A 133 5.66 10.20 15.91
C ASP A 133 6.53 10.07 14.65
N ILE A 134 7.12 8.89 14.41
CA ILE A 134 7.93 8.62 13.21
C ILE A 134 7.11 8.83 11.93
N TRP A 135 5.91 8.29 11.89
CA TRP A 135 5.06 8.35 10.70
C TRP A 135 4.35 9.69 10.55
N GLN A 136 4.03 10.38 11.65
CA GLN A 136 3.54 11.77 11.61
C GLN A 136 4.62 12.71 11.06
N GLN A 137 5.87 12.57 11.54
CA GLN A 137 7.00 13.34 11.04
C GLN A 137 7.21 13.08 9.54
N PHE A 138 7.25 11.81 9.13
CA PHE A 138 7.38 11.44 7.72
C PHE A 138 6.26 12.03 6.84
N ILE A 139 5.00 11.94 7.27
CA ILE A 139 3.86 12.52 6.55
C ILE A 139 4.06 14.04 6.38
N GLY A 140 4.44 14.73 7.45
CA GLY A 140 4.72 16.17 7.43
C GLY A 140 5.87 16.54 6.49
N GLU A 141 6.97 15.80 6.52
CA GLU A 141 8.13 16.01 5.65
C GLU A 141 7.79 15.82 4.17
N VAL A 142 7.02 14.78 3.84
CA VAL A 142 6.57 14.55 2.46
C VAL A 142 5.65 15.68 2.00
N ILE A 143 4.66 16.07 2.81
CA ILE A 143 3.76 17.18 2.47
C ILE A 143 4.56 18.45 2.21
N ALA A 144 5.43 18.84 3.15
CA ALA A 144 6.23 20.07 3.03
C ALA A 144 7.13 20.10 1.79
N LYS A 145 7.55 18.93 1.28
CA LYS A 145 8.37 18.84 0.08
C LYS A 145 7.57 19.01 -1.22
N TYR A 146 6.30 18.58 -1.24
CA TYR A 146 5.49 18.48 -2.45
C TYR A 146 4.29 19.44 -2.50
N SER A 147 4.03 20.19 -1.42
CA SER A 147 3.06 21.29 -1.35
C SER A 147 3.55 22.55 -2.04
#